data_AF-A0A2I0JCT8-F1
#
_entry.id   AF-A0A2I0JCT8-F1
#
_cell.length_a   1.000
_cell.length_b   1.000
_cell.length_c   1.000
_cell.angle_alpha   90.00
_cell.angle_beta   90.00
_cell.angle_gamma   90.00
#
_symmetry.space_group_name_H-M   'P 1'
#
loop_
_entity.id
_entity.type
_entity.pdbx_description
1 polymer ?
#
loop_
_entity_poly.entity_id
_entity_poly.type
_entity_poly.pdbx_seq_one_letter_code
_entity_poly.pdbx_strand_id
1 'polypeptide(L)'
;LEALEAAIAAVSKYGGASAGYRTLLDALIPASEVLKERLNAGDDPSAAFALSSEAALAGAESTQHMQAQAGRSTYVSEEALATAPDPGAMAAASWYRAVALAVKDNCSAP
;
A
#
# COMPACT_ATOMS: atom_id res chain seq x y z
N LEU A 1 -2.61 -13.71 -3.89
CA LEU A 1 -1.95 -12.69 -4.73
C LEU A 1 -2.90 -12.13 -5.79
N GLU A 2 -3.53 -12.97 -6.62
CA GLU A 2 -4.43 -12.55 -7.71
C GLU A 2 -5.53 -11.56 -7.26
N ALA A 3 -6.15 -11.79 -6.10
CA ALA A 3 -7.19 -10.90 -5.56
C ALA A 3 -6.66 -9.48 -5.27
N LEU A 4 -5.43 -9.35 -4.78
CA LEU A 4 -4.80 -8.05 -4.49
C LEU A 4 -4.44 -7.33 -5.79
N GLU A 5 -3.83 -8.04 -6.74
CA GLU A 5 -3.50 -7.48 -8.07
C GLU A 5 -4.77 -7.03 -8.81
N ALA A 6 -5.85 -7.80 -8.74
CA ALA A 6 -7.14 -7.44 -9.33
C ALA A 6 -7.76 -6.21 -8.64
N ALA A 7 -7.69 -6.12 -7.32
CA ALA A 7 -8.18 -4.96 -6.57
C ALA A 7 -7.40 -3.68 -6.94
N ILE A 8 -6.07 -3.75 -7.02
CA ILE A 8 -5.20 -2.64 -7.44
C ILE A 8 -5.57 -2.21 -8.87
N ALA A 9 -5.71 -3.16 -9.79
CA ALA A 9 -6.08 -2.87 -11.18
C ALA A 9 -7.46 -2.20 -11.26
N ALA A 10 -8.44 -2.65 -10.47
CA ALA A 10 -9.77 -2.04 -10.43
C ALA A 10 -9.72 -0.61 -9.88
N VAL A 11 -9.01 -0.38 -8.77
CA VAL A 11 -8.87 0.97 -8.18
C VAL A 11 -8.16 1.90 -9.15
N SER A 12 -7.08 1.46 -9.80
CA SER A 12 -6.39 2.25 -10.82
C SER A 12 -7.29 2.59 -11.99
N LYS A 13 -8.01 1.60 -12.54
CA LYS A 13 -8.91 1.78 -13.69
C LYS A 13 -10.05 2.77 -13.41
N TYR A 14 -10.75 2.62 -12.29
CA TYR A 14 -11.92 3.45 -11.99
C TYR A 14 -11.57 4.76 -11.30
N GLY A 15 -10.46 4.81 -10.57
CA GLY A 15 -9.94 6.01 -9.91
C GLY A 15 -9.09 6.88 -10.82
N GLY A 16 -8.62 6.38 -11.97
CA GLY A 16 -7.74 7.09 -12.88
C GLY A 16 -6.36 7.42 -12.29
N ALA A 17 -5.94 6.66 -11.28
CA ALA A 17 -4.69 6.88 -10.55
C ALA A 17 -3.66 5.79 -10.85
N SER A 18 -2.39 6.15 -10.72
CA SER A 18 -1.23 5.28 -10.96
C SER A 18 -0.23 5.42 -9.81
N ALA A 19 0.79 4.56 -9.79
CA ALA A 19 1.94 4.76 -8.90
C ALA A 19 2.55 6.15 -9.09
N GLY A 20 2.94 6.79 -7.99
CA GLY A 20 3.48 8.15 -7.94
C GLY A 20 2.43 9.26 -7.92
N TYR A 21 1.13 8.94 -7.90
CA TYR A 21 0.06 9.96 -7.96
C TYR A 21 -0.34 10.51 -6.59
N ARG A 22 0.34 10.07 -5.53
CA ARG A 22 0.05 10.43 -4.13
C ARG A 22 -1.34 9.94 -3.72
N THR A 23 -1.54 8.62 -3.75
CA THR A 23 -2.81 7.96 -3.46
C THR A 23 -2.61 6.65 -2.71
N LEU A 24 -3.71 5.97 -2.35
CA LEU A 24 -3.68 4.63 -1.76
C LEU A 24 -2.91 3.58 -2.58
N LEU A 25 -2.77 3.78 -3.89
CA LEU A 25 -2.01 2.87 -4.75
C LEU A 25 -0.52 2.87 -4.42
N ASP A 26 0.01 3.98 -3.89
CA ASP A 26 1.40 4.10 -3.48
C ASP A 26 1.71 3.25 -2.23
N ALA A 27 0.70 2.81 -1.49
CA ALA A 27 0.83 1.79 -0.47
C ALA A 27 0.62 0.37 -1.04
N LEU A 28 -0.45 0.17 -1.83
CA LEU A 28 -0.86 -1.18 -2.23
C LEU A 28 0.02 -1.81 -3.32
N ILE A 29 0.57 -1.01 -4.24
CA ILE A 29 1.45 -1.52 -5.30
C ILE A 29 2.75 -2.11 -4.71
N PRO A 30 3.52 -1.37 -3.88
CA PRO A 30 4.70 -1.94 -3.22
C PRO A 30 4.39 -3.18 -2.37
N ALA A 31 3.24 -3.18 -1.69
CA ALA A 31 2.80 -4.35 -0.93
C ALA A 31 2.58 -5.57 -1.83
N SER A 32 1.90 -5.40 -2.97
CA SER A 32 1.67 -6.49 -3.92
C SER A 32 2.97 -7.01 -4.53
N GLU A 33 3.91 -6.12 -4.85
CA GLU A 33 5.21 -6.48 -5.42
C GLU A 33 6.04 -7.30 -4.43
N VAL A 34 6.18 -6.84 -3.18
CA VAL A 34 6.91 -7.57 -2.14
C VAL A 34 6.22 -8.89 -1.81
N LEU A 35 4.89 -8.91 -1.70
CA LEU A 35 4.17 -10.17 -1.44
C LEU A 35 4.45 -11.20 -2.55
N LYS A 36 4.42 -10.78 -3.81
CA LYS A 36 4.72 -11.63 -4.96
C LYS A 36 6.16 -12.13 -4.95
N GLU A 37 7.11 -11.23 -4.71
CA GLU A 37 8.54 -11.56 -4.62
C GLU A 37 8.80 -12.64 -3.57
N ARG A 38 8.28 -12.44 -2.35
CA ARG A 38 8.52 -13.34 -1.21
C ARG A 38 7.84 -14.70 -1.40
N LEU A 39 6.60 -14.73 -1.91
CA LEU A 39 5.93 -15.98 -2.23
C LEU A 39 6.66 -16.76 -3.33
N ASN A 40 7.21 -16.09 -4.35
CA ASN A 40 8.00 -16.73 -5.40
C ASN A 40 9.35 -17.25 -4.90
N ALA A 41 9.92 -16.61 -3.87
CA ALA A 41 11.14 -17.07 -3.20
C ALA A 41 10.90 -18.31 -2.31
N GLY A 42 9.64 -18.69 -2.08
CA GLY A 42 9.28 -19.83 -1.23
C GLY A 42 9.23 -19.49 0.26
N ASP A 43 9.15 -18.21 0.62
CA ASP A 43 8.98 -17.78 2.01
C ASP A 43 7.63 -18.26 2.57
N ASP A 44 7.55 -18.41 3.90
CA ASP A 44 6.28 -18.67 4.58
C ASP A 44 5.26 -17.58 4.24
N PRO A 45 4.00 -17.93 3.86
CA PRO A 45 3.00 -16.95 3.47
C PRO A 45 2.70 -15.88 4.53
N SER A 46 2.74 -16.24 5.82
CA SER A 46 2.47 -15.29 6.90
C SER A 46 3.64 -14.31 7.07
N ALA A 47 4.87 -14.79 6.97
CA ALA A 47 6.07 -13.95 6.94
C ALA A 47 6.11 -13.04 5.70
N ALA A 48 5.79 -13.57 4.52
CA ALA A 48 5.70 -12.81 3.28
C ALA A 48 4.65 -11.68 3.38
N PHE A 49 3.51 -11.95 4.00
CA PHE A 49 2.45 -10.95 4.20
C PHE A 49 2.85 -9.88 5.24
N ALA A 50 3.61 -10.24 6.27
CA ALA A 50 4.17 -9.27 7.20
C ALA A 50 5.15 -8.32 6.50
N LEU A 51 6.08 -8.85 5.69
CA LEU A 51 7.03 -8.06 4.92
C LEU A 51 6.34 -7.15 3.89
N SER A 52 5.29 -7.63 3.22
CA SER A 52 4.53 -6.78 2.31
C SER A 52 3.79 -5.65 3.02
N SER A 53 3.42 -5.82 4.30
CA SER A 53 2.84 -4.74 5.09
C SER A 53 3.83 -3.63 5.43
N GLU A 54 5.12 -3.97 5.58
CA GLU A 54 6.20 -3.00 5.75
C GLU A 54 6.42 -2.22 4.45
N ALA A 55 6.35 -2.89 3.29
CA ALA A 55 6.38 -2.24 1.99
C ALA A 55 5.19 -1.29 1.77
N ALA A 56 4.00 -1.67 2.24
CA ALA A 56 2.83 -0.80 2.21
C ALA A 56 3.04 0.50 3.00
N LEU A 57 3.63 0.39 4.19
CA LEU A 57 3.92 1.53 5.04
C LEU A 57 5.00 2.43 4.40
N ALA A 58 6.11 1.85 3.94
CA ALA A 58 7.17 2.62 3.29
C ALA A 58 6.66 3.34 2.02
N GLY A 59 5.82 2.65 1.24
CA GLY A 59 5.14 3.25 0.09
C GLY A 59 4.25 4.41 0.49
N ALA A 60 3.43 4.25 1.54
CA ALA A 60 2.60 5.32 2.06
C ALA A 60 3.41 6.51 2.58
N GLU A 61 4.48 6.30 3.34
CA GLU A 61 5.35 7.36 3.85
C GLU A 61 6.02 8.15 2.72
N SER A 62 6.45 7.47 1.66
CA SER A 62 7.10 8.10 0.50
C SER A 62 6.21 9.13 -0.22
N THR A 63 4.90 9.03 -0.07
CA THR A 63 3.94 9.95 -0.69
C THR A 63 4.11 11.39 -0.24
N GLN A 64 4.72 11.64 0.93
CA GLN A 64 5.03 12.99 1.40
C GLN A 64 5.87 13.78 0.39
N HIS A 65 6.70 13.10 -0.39
CA HIS A 65 7.60 13.70 -1.38
C HIS A 65 7.05 13.66 -2.81
N MET A 66 5.79 13.28 -3.00
CA MET A 66 5.14 13.17 -4.31
C MET A 66 4.24 14.37 -4.60
N GLN A 67 4.16 14.74 -5.88
CA GLN A 67 3.15 15.68 -6.36
C GLN A 67 1.81 14.96 -6.55
N ALA A 68 0.72 15.57 -6.07
CA ALA A 68 -0.62 15.03 -6.24
C ALA A 68 -1.06 15.13 -7.70
N GLN A 69 -1.42 14.00 -8.30
CA GLN A 69 -1.95 13.93 -9.67
C GLN A 69 -3.38 13.40 -9.73
N ALA A 70 -3.94 12.94 -8.60
CA ALA A 70 -5.30 12.44 -8.50
C ALA A 70 -5.97 12.81 -7.16
N GLY A 71 -7.30 12.75 -7.16
CA GLY A 71 -8.11 12.97 -5.96
C GLY A 71 -8.11 14.40 -5.44
N ARG A 72 -8.60 14.57 -4.20
CA ARG A 72 -8.75 15.88 -3.56
C ARG A 72 -7.42 16.52 -3.14
N SER A 73 -6.36 15.72 -3.08
CA SER A 73 -5.00 16.21 -2.81
C SER A 73 -4.54 17.19 -3.90
N THR A 74 -5.08 17.10 -5.13
CA THR A 74 -4.79 18.07 -6.22
C THR A 74 -5.29 19.49 -5.96
N TYR A 75 -6.18 19.69 -4.97
CA TYR A 75 -6.72 21.01 -4.61
C TYR A 75 -5.89 21.74 -3.55
N VAL A 76 -4.89 21.06 -2.99
CA VAL A 76 -4.06 21.55 -1.88
C VAL A 76 -2.70 21.97 -2.45
N SER A 77 -2.12 23.04 -1.90
CA SER A 77 -0.81 23.50 -2.38
C SER A 77 0.31 22.50 -2.07
N GLU A 78 1.35 22.50 -2.88
CA GLU A 78 2.50 21.59 -2.73
C GLU A 78 3.19 21.76 -1.38
N GLU A 79 3.29 22.99 -0.86
CA GLU A 79 3.91 23.27 0.44
C GLU A 79 3.11 22.65 1.59
N ALA A 80 1.78 22.69 1.52
CA ALA A 80 0.92 22.06 2.52
C ALA A 80 1.00 20.53 2.43
N LEU A 81 1.03 19.97 1.22
CA LEU A 81 1.18 18.53 1.01
C LEU A 81 2.54 17.98 1.45
N ALA A 82 3.61 18.78 1.38
CA ALA A 82 4.95 18.36 1.81
C ALA A 82 5.09 18.15 3.34
N THR A 83 4.09 18.55 4.13
CA THR A 83 4.13 18.46 5.60
C THR A 83 3.75 17.08 6.15
N ALA A 84 3.09 16.24 5.35
CA ALA A 84 2.62 14.93 5.78
C ALA A 84 2.47 13.98 4.58
N PRO A 85 2.45 12.66 4.78
CA PRO A 85 2.05 11.69 3.77
C PRO A 85 0.59 11.83 3.33
N ASP A 86 0.23 11.21 2.21
CA ASP A 86 -1.15 11.11 1.75
C ASP A 86 -2.02 10.32 2.74
N PRO A 87 -3.15 10.87 3.21
CA PRO A 87 -4.00 10.19 4.17
C PRO A 87 -4.63 8.91 3.60
N GLY A 88 -4.90 8.84 2.29
CA GLY A 88 -5.41 7.63 1.64
C GLY A 88 -4.40 6.50 1.62
N ALA A 89 -3.13 6.81 1.33
CA ALA A 89 -2.01 5.88 1.42
C ALA A 89 -1.79 5.39 2.86
N MET A 90 -1.76 6.29 3.83
CA MET A 90 -1.58 5.92 5.24
C MET A 90 -2.74 5.07 5.78
N ALA A 91 -3.98 5.38 5.39
CA ALA A 91 -5.13 4.56 5.73
C ALA A 91 -5.01 3.15 5.11
N ALA A 92 -4.54 3.07 3.87
CA ALA A 92 -4.34 1.80 3.18
C ALA A 92 -3.28 0.92 3.84
N ALA A 93 -2.11 1.49 4.14
CA ALA A 93 -1.07 0.81 4.89
C ALA A 93 -1.55 0.34 6.27
N SER A 94 -2.37 1.15 6.94
CA SER A 94 -2.89 0.84 8.29
C SER A 94 -3.80 -0.39 8.30
N TRP A 95 -4.82 -0.44 7.43
CA TRP A 95 -5.70 -1.62 7.39
C TRP A 95 -4.97 -2.85 6.87
N TYR A 96 -4.06 -2.69 5.90
CA TYR A 96 -3.29 -3.79 5.36
C TYR A 96 -2.41 -4.43 6.44
N ARG A 97 -1.71 -3.60 7.23
CA ARG A 97 -0.91 -4.05 8.38
C ARG A 97 -1.78 -4.73 9.45
N ALA A 98 -2.96 -4.20 9.75
CA ALA A 98 -3.86 -4.82 10.71
C ALA A 98 -4.25 -6.25 10.28
N VAL A 99 -4.53 -6.46 8.99
CA VAL A 99 -4.82 -7.79 8.44
C VAL A 99 -3.60 -8.71 8.51
N ALA A 100 -2.42 -8.21 8.14
CA ALA A 100 -1.18 -9.00 8.20
C ALA A 100 -0.85 -9.49 9.62
N LEU A 101 -1.01 -8.61 10.62
CA LEU A 101 -0.86 -8.97 12.03
C LEU A 101 -1.88 -10.02 12.47
N ALA A 102 -3.15 -9.84 12.12
CA ALA A 102 -4.20 -10.80 12.45
C ALA A 102 -3.96 -12.19 11.84
N VAL A 103 -3.43 -12.26 10.62
CA VAL A 103 -3.04 -13.54 9.99
C VAL A 103 -1.89 -14.19 10.74
N LYS A 104 -0.85 -13.41 11.08
CA LYS A 104 0.30 -13.91 11.83
C LYS A 104 -0.11 -14.49 13.19
N ASP A 105 -0.98 -13.80 13.91
CA ASP A 105 -1.46 -14.24 15.24
C ASP A 105 -2.26 -15.55 15.13
N ASN A 106 -3.12 -15.68 14.11
CA ASN A 106 -3.92 -16.88 13.88
C ASN A 106 -3.09 -18.08 13.39
N CYS A 107 -2.00 -17.85 12.65
CA CYS A 107 -1.07 -18.92 12.24
C CYS A 107 -0.10 -19.33 13.37
N SER A 108 0.02 -18.51 14.42
CA SER A 108 0.82 -18.79 15.62
C SER A 108 0.01 -19.48 16.72
N ALA A 109 -1.31 -19.65 16.54
CA ALA A 109 -2.18 -20.33 17.48
C ALA A 109 -2.02 -21.86 17.36
N PRO A 110 -1.88 -22.58 18.49
CA PRO A 110 -1.72 -24.04 18.51
C PRO A 110 -2.96 -24.82 18.09
#